data_AF-A0A6M8B848-F1
#
_entry.id   AF-A0A6M8B848-F1
#
_cell.length_a   1.000
_cell.length_b   1.000
_cell.length_c   1.000
_cell.angle_alpha   90.00
_cell.angle_beta   90.00
_cell.angle_gamma   90.00
#
_symmetry.space_group_name_H-M   'P 1'
#
loop_
_entity.id
_entity.type
_entity.pdbx_description
1 polymer ?
#
loop_
_entity_poly.entity_id
_entity_poly.type
_entity_poly.pdbx_seq_one_letter_code
_entity_poly.pdbx_strand_id
1 'polypeptide(L)'
;MSETPTTPPPLPGTPNSHGQGGQGGARGPQPTIGELIARISENISGLIQGEIDLAKAKGKRMVTNLGLGAALLGAAGVLALFAFGILLGGIVRLLALALPLWASYLIVAFVLFIIVAILALLGVKRLKKGRSDVPAPQEGLRSSAETVKSAVASGLRKGGEAL
;
A
#
# COMPACT_ATOMS: atom_id res chain seq x y z
N MET A 1 10.99 -50.55 2.30
CA MET A 1 10.89 -50.79 3.76
C MET A 1 11.22 -49.46 4.41
N SER A 2 10.29 -48.70 4.98
CA SER A 2 9.30 -49.14 5.97
C SER A 2 8.04 -48.27 5.90
N GLU A 3 6.92 -48.87 5.52
CA GLU A 3 5.61 -48.33 5.85
C GLU A 3 5.37 -48.57 7.34
N THR A 4 4.96 -47.55 8.08
CA THR A 4 4.48 -47.72 9.47
C THR A 4 2.99 -47.35 9.50
N PRO A 5 2.10 -48.34 9.69
CA PRO A 5 0.68 -48.08 9.90
C PRO A 5 0.45 -47.67 11.35
N THR A 6 -0.16 -46.51 11.58
CA THR A 6 -0.58 -46.09 12.93
C THR A 6 -2.07 -45.80 12.95
N THR A 7 -2.77 -46.82 13.44
CA THR A 7 -4.12 -47.02 13.97
C THR A 7 -4.92 -45.76 14.39
N PRO A 8 -6.19 -45.62 13.95
CA PRO A 8 -7.11 -44.63 14.50
C PRO A 8 -7.62 -45.02 15.91
N PRO A 9 -7.94 -44.04 16.79
CA PRO A 9 -8.44 -44.28 18.15
C PRO A 9 -9.82 -44.96 18.18
N PRO A 10 -10.16 -45.70 19.27
CA PRO A 10 -11.43 -46.41 19.42
C PRO A 10 -12.63 -45.45 19.51
N LEU A 11 -13.71 -45.82 18.80
CA LEU A 11 -14.97 -45.08 18.71
C LEU A 11 -15.63 -44.93 20.10
N PRO A 12 -16.01 -43.70 20.52
CA PRO A 12 -16.96 -43.50 21.61
C PRO A 12 -18.31 -44.13 21.26
N GLY A 13 -18.87 -44.85 22.22
CA GLY A 13 -20.03 -45.73 22.06
C GLY A 13 -21.24 -45.10 21.38
N THR A 14 -21.92 -45.92 20.58
CA THR A 14 -23.26 -45.68 20.05
C THR A 14 -24.24 -45.48 21.19
N PRO A 15 -24.85 -44.29 21.36
CA PRO A 15 -26.04 -44.17 22.18
C PRO A 15 -27.17 -44.86 21.42
N ASN A 16 -27.74 -45.86 22.07
CA ASN A 16 -28.86 -46.65 21.60
C ASN A 16 -30.04 -45.78 21.14
N SER A 17 -30.62 -46.24 20.04
CA SER A 17 -31.99 -46.04 19.59
C SER A 17 -32.98 -45.82 20.73
N HIS A 18 -33.46 -44.58 20.89
CA HIS A 18 -34.74 -44.30 21.51
C HIS A 18 -35.76 -44.01 20.41
N GLY A 19 -36.76 -44.89 20.33
CA GLY A 19 -37.96 -44.65 19.56
C GLY A 19 -38.73 -43.45 20.10
N GLN A 20 -38.95 -42.47 19.23
CA GLN A 20 -40.16 -41.65 19.18
C GLN A 20 -40.51 -41.61 17.69
N GLY A 21 -41.61 -42.17 17.22
CA GLY A 21 -42.94 -42.02 17.79
C GLY A 21 -43.56 -40.74 17.23
N GLY A 22 -44.13 -40.85 16.02
CA GLY A 22 -45.12 -39.92 15.47
C GLY A 22 -44.82 -38.43 15.48
N GLN A 23 -44.28 -37.90 14.38
CA GLN A 23 -44.69 -36.59 13.88
C GLN A 23 -44.88 -36.67 12.36
N GLY A 24 -46.15 -36.78 11.97
CA GLY A 24 -46.55 -36.45 10.60
C GLY A 24 -46.31 -34.97 10.34
N GLY A 25 -45.92 -34.64 9.10
CA GLY A 25 -46.16 -33.32 8.55
C GLY A 25 -45.32 -32.17 9.12
N ALA A 26 -44.00 -32.22 8.95
CA ALA A 26 -43.23 -31.01 8.71
C ALA A 26 -42.25 -31.27 7.57
N ARG A 27 -42.80 -31.41 6.35
CA ARG A 27 -42.05 -31.01 5.15
C ARG A 27 -41.84 -29.51 5.29
N GLY A 28 -40.83 -29.11 6.07
CA GLY A 28 -40.34 -27.74 6.04
C GLY A 28 -40.10 -27.37 4.58
N PRO A 29 -40.58 -26.23 4.09
CA PRO A 29 -40.43 -25.86 2.69
C PRO A 29 -38.98 -26.09 2.26
N GLN A 30 -38.78 -26.95 1.25
CA GLN A 30 -37.48 -27.07 0.59
C GLN A 30 -37.06 -25.64 0.23
N PRO A 31 -35.84 -25.20 0.58
CA PRO A 31 -35.43 -23.83 0.34
C PRO A 31 -35.63 -23.55 -1.14
N THR A 32 -36.49 -22.59 -1.43
CA THR A 32 -36.84 -22.27 -2.81
C THR A 32 -35.60 -21.74 -3.51
N ILE A 33 -35.54 -21.84 -4.84
CA ILE A 33 -34.45 -21.24 -5.61
C ILE A 33 -34.26 -19.75 -5.25
N GLY A 34 -35.33 -19.04 -4.90
CA GLY A 34 -35.27 -17.66 -4.39
C GLY A 34 -34.53 -17.53 -3.06
N GLU A 35 -34.66 -18.48 -2.14
CA GLU A 35 -33.99 -18.50 -0.83
C GLU A 35 -32.47 -18.73 -0.95
N LEU A 36 -32.05 -19.58 -1.90
CA LEU A 36 -30.62 -19.82 -2.19
C LEU A 36 -29.97 -18.60 -2.83
N ILE A 37 -30.66 -17.96 -3.78
CA ILE A 37 -30.17 -16.76 -4.45
C ILE A 37 -30.05 -15.60 -3.45
N ALA A 38 -31.02 -15.45 -2.54
CA ALA A 38 -30.95 -14.47 -1.46
C ALA A 38 -29.72 -14.69 -0.55
N ARG A 39 -29.43 -15.93 -0.15
CA ARG A 39 -28.26 -16.27 0.69
C ARG A 39 -26.92 -16.05 -0.02
N ILE A 40 -26.83 -16.33 -1.33
CA ILE A 40 -25.63 -16.08 -2.13
C ILE A 40 -25.40 -14.56 -2.26
N SER A 41 -26.46 -13.78 -2.49
CA SER A 41 -26.40 -12.32 -2.55
C SER A 41 -25.92 -11.70 -1.22
N GLU A 42 -26.41 -12.25 -0.09
CA GLU A 42 -26.00 -11.84 1.26
C GLU A 42 -24.51 -12.14 1.51
N ASN A 43 -24.04 -13.34 1.14
CA ASN A 43 -22.64 -13.72 1.32
C ASN A 43 -21.69 -12.88 0.46
N ILE A 44 -22.05 -12.58 -0.79
CA ILE A 44 -21.24 -11.73 -1.68
C ILE A 44 -21.15 -10.31 -1.12
N SER A 45 -22.26 -9.77 -0.60
CA SER A 45 -22.26 -8.46 0.05
C SER A 45 -21.28 -8.42 1.21
N GLY A 46 -21.29 -9.44 2.08
CA GLY A 46 -20.36 -9.58 3.19
C GLY A 46 -18.88 -9.63 2.79
N LEU A 47 -18.52 -10.30 1.69
CA LEU A 47 -17.14 -10.30 1.16
C LEU A 47 -16.71 -8.91 0.69
N ILE A 48 -17.59 -8.21 -0.03
CA ILE A 48 -17.30 -6.87 -0.54
C ILE A 48 -17.11 -5.88 0.62
N GLN A 49 -17.97 -5.94 1.64
CA GLN A 49 -17.77 -5.13 2.86
C GLN A 49 -16.45 -5.50 3.57
N GLY A 50 -16.09 -6.79 3.62
CA GLY A 50 -14.84 -7.25 4.21
C GLY A 50 -13.58 -6.75 3.49
N GLU A 51 -13.56 -6.76 2.16
CA GLU A 51 -12.46 -6.19 1.37
C GLU A 51 -12.35 -4.68 1.53
N ILE A 52 -13.49 -3.98 1.62
CA ILE A 52 -13.51 -2.53 1.86
C ILE A 52 -12.95 -2.21 3.25
N ASP A 53 -13.38 -2.94 4.29
CA ASP A 53 -12.88 -2.73 5.65
C ASP A 53 -11.38 -3.07 5.76
N LEU A 54 -10.95 -4.12 5.08
CA LEU A 54 -9.54 -4.50 5.04
C LEU A 54 -8.70 -3.47 4.27
N ALA A 55 -9.19 -2.99 3.12
CA ALA A 55 -8.57 -1.92 2.35
C ALA A 55 -8.50 -0.61 3.15
N LYS A 56 -9.55 -0.30 3.91
CA LYS A 56 -9.61 0.88 4.79
C LYS A 56 -8.63 0.75 5.95
N ALA A 57 -8.54 -0.42 6.59
CA ALA A 57 -7.58 -0.69 7.65
C ALA A 57 -6.13 -0.63 7.15
N LYS A 58 -5.85 -1.22 5.98
CA LYS A 58 -4.55 -1.18 5.32
C LYS A 58 -4.18 0.24 4.88
N GLY A 59 -5.13 0.97 4.30
CA GLY A 59 -5.00 2.37 3.92
C GLY A 59 -4.67 3.25 5.12
N LYS A 60 -5.41 3.12 6.23
CA LYS A 60 -5.15 3.87 7.47
C LYS A 60 -3.76 3.58 8.02
N ARG A 61 -3.35 2.30 8.09
CA ARG A 61 -1.98 1.93 8.52
C ARG A 61 -0.91 2.52 7.61
N MET A 62 -1.11 2.49 6.30
CA MET A 62 -0.17 3.05 5.34
C MET A 62 -0.06 4.58 5.48
N VAL A 63 -1.20 5.28 5.59
CA VAL A 63 -1.22 6.75 5.77
C VAL A 63 -0.58 7.15 7.09
N THR A 64 -0.88 6.47 8.19
CA THR A 64 -0.27 6.78 9.49
C THR A 64 1.24 6.55 9.47
N ASN A 65 1.69 5.40 8.97
CA ASN A 65 3.12 5.08 8.98
C ASN A 65 3.90 5.95 8.00
N LEU A 66 3.38 6.18 6.80
CA LEU A 66 4.01 7.04 5.80
C LEU A 66 3.95 8.51 6.22
N GLY A 67 2.85 8.95 6.80
CA GLY A 67 2.66 10.30 7.32
C GLY A 67 3.60 10.61 8.49
N LEU A 68 3.73 9.68 9.43
CA LEU A 68 4.67 9.81 10.54
C LEU A 68 6.12 9.83 10.04
N GLY A 69 6.48 8.90 9.13
CA GLY A 69 7.80 8.88 8.51
C GLY A 69 8.12 10.18 7.77
N ALA A 70 7.19 10.70 6.99
CA ALA A 70 7.34 11.97 6.27
C ALA A 70 7.45 13.17 7.23
N ALA A 71 6.67 13.20 8.31
CA ALA A 71 6.75 14.24 9.33
C ALA A 71 8.11 14.23 10.05
N LEU A 72 8.60 13.06 10.45
CA LEU A 72 9.92 12.92 11.09
C LEU A 72 11.05 13.31 10.13
N LEU A 73 10.99 12.89 8.87
CA LEU A 73 11.96 13.29 7.85
C LEU A 73 11.91 14.80 7.58
N GLY A 74 10.72 15.39 7.54
CA GLY A 74 10.55 16.85 7.43
C GLY A 74 11.20 17.58 8.60
N ALA A 75 10.89 17.17 9.83
CA ALA A 75 11.48 17.75 11.04
C ALA A 75 13.00 17.57 11.09
N ALA A 76 13.50 16.37 10.79
CA ALA A 76 14.93 16.08 10.72
C ALA A 76 15.62 16.93 9.65
N GLY A 77 14.98 17.14 8.49
CA GLY A 77 15.49 18.02 7.43
C GLY A 77 15.64 19.47 7.89
N VAL A 78 14.63 20.01 8.59
CA VAL A 78 14.67 21.37 9.14
C VAL A 78 15.77 21.49 10.20
N LEU A 79 15.85 20.53 11.13
CA LEU A 79 16.89 20.53 12.16
C LEU A 79 18.28 20.38 11.56
N ALA A 80 18.45 19.52 10.55
CA ALA A 80 19.71 19.38 9.82
C ALA A 80 20.11 20.69 9.14
N LEU A 81 19.16 21.45 8.58
CA LEU A 81 19.43 22.76 7.98
C LEU A 81 19.96 23.77 9.01
N PHE A 82 19.33 23.85 10.19
CA PHE A 82 19.80 24.71 11.28
C PHE A 82 21.16 24.27 11.82
N ALA A 83 21.34 22.97 12.08
CA ALA A 83 22.61 22.41 12.54
C ALA A 83 23.73 22.68 11.54
N PHE A 84 23.45 22.54 10.24
CA PHE A 84 24.40 22.83 9.18
C PHE A 84 24.78 24.32 9.13
N GLY A 85 23.83 25.23 9.32
CA GLY A 85 24.10 26.67 9.42
C GLY A 85 25.00 27.01 10.60
N ILE A 86 24.74 26.45 11.78
CA ILE A 86 25.58 26.62 12.98
C ILE A 86 26.97 26.04 12.75
N LEU A 87 27.07 24.85 12.15
CA LEU A 87 28.34 24.19 11.83
C LEU A 87 29.18 25.04 10.87
N LEU A 88 28.58 25.57 9.80
CA LEU A 88 29.25 26.47 8.87
C LEU A 88 29.73 27.74 9.55
N GLY A 89 28.90 28.36 10.39
CA GLY A 89 29.30 29.51 11.20
C GLY A 89 30.48 29.18 12.11
N GLY A 90 30.47 28.00 12.74
CA GLY A 90 31.58 27.49 13.54
C GLY A 90 32.86 27.31 12.74
N ILE A 91 32.79 26.70 11.55
CA ILE A 91 33.93 26.52 10.66
C ILE A 91 34.51 27.86 10.23
N VAL A 92 33.65 28.80 9.79
CA VAL A 92 34.08 30.15 9.41
C VAL A 92 34.78 30.83 10.58
N ARG A 93 34.21 30.73 11.79
CA ARG A 93 34.78 31.35 12.99
C ARG A 93 36.10 30.71 13.41
N LEU A 94 36.24 29.39 13.24
CA LEU A 94 37.46 28.63 13.48
C LEU A 94 38.56 29.02 12.48
N LEU A 95 38.21 29.15 11.20
CA LEU A 95 39.14 29.58 10.15
C LEU A 95 39.51 31.06 10.29
N ALA A 96 38.60 31.88 10.82
CA ALA A 96 38.84 33.29 11.11
C ALA A 96 39.89 33.53 12.22
N LEU A 97 40.30 32.50 12.99
CA LEU A 97 41.47 32.62 13.87
C LEU A 97 42.80 32.67 13.08
N ALA A 98 42.84 32.10 11.87
CA ALA A 98 44.04 32.00 11.06
C ALA A 98 44.05 32.94 9.84
N LEU A 99 42.88 33.37 9.34
CA LEU A 99 42.72 34.24 8.18
C LEU A 99 41.64 35.32 8.40
N PRO A 100 41.63 36.41 7.62
CA PRO A 100 40.55 37.41 7.69
C PRO A 100 39.17 36.81 7.38
N LEU A 101 38.14 37.30 8.07
CA LEU A 101 36.77 36.81 8.01
C LEU A 101 36.24 36.62 6.57
N TRP A 102 36.53 37.57 5.66
CA TRP A 102 36.05 37.45 4.27
C TRP A 102 36.58 36.20 3.58
N ALA A 103 37.84 35.82 3.85
CA ALA A 103 38.52 34.72 3.16
C ALA A 103 37.97 33.38 3.65
N SER A 104 37.67 33.29 4.95
CA SER A 104 37.01 32.14 5.56
C SER A 104 35.64 31.87 4.94
N TYR A 105 34.82 32.91 4.73
CA TYR A 105 33.53 32.75 4.05
C TYR A 105 33.68 32.24 2.60
N LEU A 106 34.64 32.77 1.84
CA LEU A 106 34.88 32.36 0.45
C LEU A 106 35.33 30.90 0.34
N ILE A 107 36.27 30.47 1.19
CA ILE A 107 36.76 29.09 1.20
C ILE A 107 35.63 28.12 1.56
N VAL A 108 34.88 28.42 2.62
CA VAL A 108 33.76 27.58 3.05
C VAL A 108 32.68 27.52 1.97
N ALA A 109 32.35 28.64 1.32
CA ALA A 109 31.39 28.69 0.23
C ALA A 109 31.85 27.83 -0.97
N PHE A 110 33.12 27.90 -1.35
CA PHE A 110 33.67 27.12 -2.45
C PHE A 110 33.59 25.61 -2.18
N VAL A 111 34.00 25.18 -0.98
CA VAL A 111 33.89 23.78 -0.56
C VAL A 111 32.43 23.32 -0.57
N LEU A 112 31.50 24.15 -0.10
CA LEU A 112 30.06 23.84 -0.14
C LEU A 112 29.56 23.65 -1.56
N PHE A 113 29.99 24.51 -2.49
CA PHE A 113 29.56 24.46 -3.88
C PHE A 113 29.97 23.14 -4.54
N ILE A 114 31.18 22.64 -4.24
CA ILE A 114 31.66 21.33 -4.71
C ILE A 114 30.78 20.21 -4.15
N ILE A 115 30.49 20.24 -2.83
CA ILE A 115 29.63 19.23 -2.19
C ILE A 115 28.24 19.23 -2.82
N VAL A 116 27.62 20.41 -2.97
CA VAL A 116 26.30 20.56 -3.59
C VAL A 116 26.30 20.05 -5.04
N ALA A 117 27.32 20.35 -5.83
CA ALA A 117 27.44 19.84 -7.18
C ALA A 117 27.47 18.30 -7.20
N ILE A 118 28.32 17.67 -6.37
CA ILE A 118 28.41 16.21 -6.27
C ILE A 118 27.07 15.61 -5.84
N LEU A 119 26.45 16.14 -4.79
CA LEU A 119 25.14 15.66 -4.30
C LEU A 119 24.05 15.82 -5.35
N ALA A 120 24.02 16.93 -6.09
CA ALA A 120 23.08 17.15 -7.18
C ALA A 120 23.28 16.13 -8.31
N LEU A 121 24.52 15.87 -8.72
CA LEU A 121 24.83 14.85 -9.72
C LEU A 121 24.39 13.44 -9.26
N LEU A 122 24.68 13.08 -8.01
CA LEU A 122 24.26 11.80 -7.43
C LEU A 122 22.74 11.71 -7.32
N GLY A 123 22.07 12.78 -6.88
CA GLY A 123 20.63 12.87 -6.76
C GLY A 123 19.94 12.71 -8.11
N VAL A 124 20.40 13.41 -9.15
CA VAL A 124 19.91 13.27 -10.52
C VAL A 124 20.14 11.85 -11.03
N LYS A 125 21.31 11.24 -10.76
CA LYS A 125 21.59 9.86 -11.17
C LYS A 125 20.68 8.84 -10.49
N ARG A 126 20.41 9.02 -9.19
CA ARG A 126 19.49 8.17 -8.42
C ARG A 126 18.05 8.35 -8.89
N LEU A 127 17.61 9.57 -9.15
CA LEU A 127 16.27 9.87 -9.64
C LEU A 127 16.05 9.35 -11.07
N LYS A 128 17.06 9.46 -11.95
CA LYS A 128 17.03 8.84 -13.28
C LYS A 128 16.93 7.33 -13.20
N LYS A 129 17.72 6.68 -12.33
CA LYS A 129 17.65 5.22 -12.13
C LYS A 129 16.29 4.77 -11.59
N GLY A 130 15.73 5.50 -10.62
CA GLY A 130 14.39 5.23 -10.08
C GLY A 130 13.26 5.46 -11.09
N ARG A 131 13.40 6.44 -11.99
CA ARG A 131 12.44 6.65 -13.11
C ARG A 131 12.54 5.59 -14.20
N SER A 132 13.68 4.90 -14.35
CA SER A 132 13.79 3.78 -15.29
C SER A 132 13.08 2.51 -14.78
N ASP A 133 12.93 2.34 -13.46
CA ASP A 133 12.21 1.20 -12.84
C ASP A 133 10.70 1.46 -12.65
N VAL A 134 10.25 2.71 -12.78
CA VAL A 134 8.85 3.08 -12.64
C VAL A 134 8.33 3.46 -14.04
N PRO A 135 7.42 2.66 -14.65
CA PRO A 135 6.78 3.04 -15.91
C PRO A 135 6.24 4.47 -15.79
N ALA A 136 6.57 5.32 -16.75
CA ALA A 136 6.29 6.75 -16.67
C ALA A 136 4.83 6.99 -16.22
N PRO A 137 4.58 7.83 -15.19
CA PRO A 137 3.23 8.11 -14.70
C PRO A 137 2.31 8.59 -15.82
N GLN A 138 2.86 9.26 -16.84
CA GLN A 138 2.08 9.69 -18.00
C GLN A 138 1.65 8.55 -18.92
N GLU A 139 2.45 7.49 -19.06
CA GLU A 139 2.08 6.30 -19.84
C GLU A 139 0.97 5.52 -19.12
N GLY A 140 1.13 5.33 -17.81
CA GLY A 140 0.11 4.66 -16.98
C GLY A 140 -1.20 5.44 -16.90
N LEU A 141 -1.15 6.78 -16.80
CA LEU A 141 -2.33 7.63 -16.77
C LEU A 141 -3.00 7.78 -18.15
N ARG A 142 -2.23 7.87 -19.25
CA ARG A 142 -2.79 7.92 -20.61
C ARG A 142 -3.40 6.58 -21.02
N SER A 143 -2.73 5.47 -20.73
CA SER A 143 -3.27 4.11 -20.94
C SER A 143 -4.57 3.89 -20.16
N SER A 144 -4.63 4.36 -18.90
CA SER A 144 -5.86 4.31 -18.10
C SER A 144 -6.98 5.16 -18.70
N ALA A 145 -6.68 6.35 -19.21
CA ALA A 145 -7.66 7.23 -19.84
C ALA A 145 -8.21 6.66 -21.17
N GLU A 146 -7.36 6.06 -22.01
CA GLU A 146 -7.77 5.41 -23.26
C GLU A 146 -8.62 4.16 -23.02
N THR A 147 -8.32 3.39 -21.98
CA THR A 147 -9.09 2.20 -21.60
C THR A 147 -10.51 2.58 -21.17
N VAL A 148 -10.67 3.67 -20.41
CA VAL A 148 -12.00 4.18 -20.01
C VAL A 148 -12.77 4.73 -21.21
N LYS A 149 -12.09 5.48 -22.09
CA LYS A 149 -12.71 6.07 -23.28
C LYS A 149 -13.20 5.00 -24.26
N SER A 150 -12.41 3.95 -24.49
CA SER A 150 -12.78 2.83 -25.37
C SER A 150 -13.88 1.95 -24.77
N ALA A 151 -13.89 1.76 -23.44
CA ALA A 151 -14.97 1.06 -22.74
C ALA A 151 -16.31 1.82 -22.82
N VAL A 152 -16.29 3.15 -22.67
CA VAL A 152 -17.48 4.01 -22.81
C VAL A 152 -17.98 4.03 -24.25
N ALA A 153 -17.10 4.18 -25.24
CA ALA A 153 -17.48 4.18 -26.65
C ALA A 153 -18.07 2.83 -27.09
N SER A 154 -17.51 1.72 -26.59
CA SER A 154 -18.02 0.37 -26.84
C SER A 154 -19.38 0.15 -26.16
N GLY A 155 -19.57 0.69 -24.94
CA GLY A 155 -20.84 0.63 -24.23
C GLY A 155 -21.96 1.41 -24.92
N LEU A 156 -21.66 2.62 -25.41
CA LEU A 156 -22.61 3.46 -26.16
C LEU A 156 -23.01 2.82 -27.51
N ARG A 157 -22.06 2.20 -28.21
CA ARG A 157 -22.33 1.54 -29.50
C ARG A 157 -23.16 0.26 -29.34
N LYS A 158 -22.94 -0.50 -28.25
CA LYS A 158 -23.71 -1.71 -27.95
C LYS A 158 -25.14 -1.41 -27.48
N GLY A 159 -25.37 -0.25 -26.86
CA GLY A 159 -26.71 0.22 -26.48
C GLY A 159 -27.56 0.71 -27.66
N GLY A 160 -26.94 1.13 -28.77
CA GLY A 160 -27.64 1.62 -29.96
C GLY A 160 -28.14 0.53 -30.92
N GLU A 161 -27.64 -0.71 -30.82
CA GLU A 161 -28.10 -1.85 -31.63
C GLU A 161 -29.20 -2.68 -30.95
N ALA A 162 -29.61 -2.29 -29.73
CA ALA A 162 -30.66 -2.94 -28.94
C ALA A 162 -31.98 -2.13 -28.89
N LEU A 163 -32.08 -1.06 -29.70
CA LEU A 163 -33.29 -0.29 -29.99
C LEU A 163 -33.59 -0.36 -31.48
#